data_AF-A0A529A7B9-F1
#
_entry.id   AF-A0A529A7B9-F1
#
_cell.length_a   1.000
_cell.length_b   1.000
_cell.length_c   1.000
_cell.angle_alpha   90.00
_cell.angle_beta   90.00
_cell.angle_gamma   90.00
#
_symmetry.space_group_name_H-M   'P 1'
#
loop_
_entity.id
_entity.type
_entity.pdbx_description
1 polymer ?
#
loop_
_entity_poly.entity_id
_entity_poly.type
_entity_poly.pdbx_seq_one_letter_code
_entity_poly.pdbx_strand_id
1 'polypeptide(L)'
;NRHATASLVAKLAGDALFVDMGSTTTDILAIKNSAVANDGYTDAGRLLSGELVYTGFTRTFLFGVASSAPVRGRLTPLMNEYFASIADAHRILG
;
A
#
# COMPACT_ATOMS: atom_id res chain seq x y z
N ASN A 1 -7.03 -9.96 -8.44
CA ASN A 1 -6.05 -10.73 -7.67
C ASN A 1 -6.44 -10.82 -6.19
N ARG A 2 -6.46 -9.71 -5.45
CA ARG A 2 -6.84 -9.62 -4.02
C ARG A 2 -8.14 -10.31 -3.56
N HIS A 3 -9.23 -10.23 -4.32
CA HIS A 3 -10.55 -10.67 -3.84
C HIS A 3 -10.62 -12.18 -3.54
N ALA A 4 -9.93 -13.00 -4.33
CA ALA A 4 -9.89 -14.44 -4.10
C ALA A 4 -9.11 -14.76 -2.81
N THR A 5 -7.92 -14.15 -2.64
CA THR A 5 -7.08 -14.33 -1.46
C THR A 5 -7.77 -13.84 -0.19
N ALA A 6 -8.37 -12.64 -0.22
CA ALA A 6 -9.12 -12.10 0.92
C ALA A 6 -10.31 -12.99 1.30
N SER A 7 -11.03 -13.53 0.31
CA SER A 7 -12.14 -14.46 0.55
C SER A 7 -11.68 -15.80 1.14
N LEU A 8 -10.50 -16.28 0.74
CA LEU A 8 -9.89 -17.47 1.34
C LEU A 8 -9.50 -17.20 2.80
N VAL A 9 -8.80 -16.09 3.06
CA VAL A 9 -8.41 -15.68 4.41
C VAL A 9 -9.64 -15.51 5.31
N ALA A 10 -10.73 -14.95 4.79
CA ALA A 10 -11.96 -14.77 5.54
C ALA A 10 -12.53 -16.09 6.08
N LYS A 11 -12.45 -17.17 5.28
CA LYS A 11 -12.88 -18.50 5.69
C LYS A 11 -11.93 -19.16 6.70
N LEU A 12 -10.65 -18.82 6.67
CA LEU A 12 -9.61 -19.46 7.48
C LEU A 12 -9.35 -18.76 8.82
N ALA A 13 -9.45 -17.43 8.86
CA ALA A 13 -9.02 -16.63 10.01
C ALA A 13 -10.17 -16.04 10.84
N GLY A 14 -11.40 -16.00 10.32
CA GLY A 14 -12.51 -15.30 10.99
C GLY A 14 -12.34 -13.78 10.89
N ASP A 15 -12.41 -13.07 12.01
CA ASP A 15 -12.22 -11.61 12.04
C ASP A 15 -10.74 -11.23 11.92
N ALA A 16 -10.39 -10.41 10.91
CA ALA A 16 -9.01 -10.08 10.59
C ALA A 16 -8.89 -8.77 9.80
N LEU A 17 -7.64 -8.29 9.67
CA LEU A 17 -7.27 -7.27 8.69
C LEU A 17 -6.40 -7.93 7.62
N PHE A 18 -6.90 -7.98 6.39
CA PHE A 18 -6.13 -8.46 5.24
C PHE A 18 -5.32 -7.32 4.66
N VAL A 19 -3.99 -7.52 4.55
CA VAL A 19 -3.07 -6.56 3.93
C VAL A 19 -2.25 -7.30 2.87
N ASP A 20 -2.39 -6.88 1.62
CA ASP A 20 -1.65 -7.42 0.48
C ASP A 20 -0.91 -6.30 -0.23
N MET A 21 0.42 -6.30 -0.08
CA MET A 21 1.30 -5.34 -0.74
C MET A 21 1.91 -5.98 -1.98
N GLY A 22 1.44 -5.52 -3.14
CA GLY A 22 2.09 -5.81 -4.41
C GLY A 22 3.25 -4.88 -4.69
N SER A 23 3.80 -4.94 -5.90
CA SER A 23 4.87 -4.03 -6.34
C SER A 23 4.46 -2.56 -6.34
N THR A 24 3.17 -2.26 -6.54
CA THR A 24 2.69 -0.90 -6.86
C THR A 24 1.64 -0.39 -5.87
N THR A 25 0.85 -1.30 -5.31
CA THR A 25 -0.34 -0.98 -4.52
C THR A 25 -0.39 -1.86 -3.28
N THR A 26 -1.06 -1.37 -2.26
CA THR A 26 -1.37 -2.10 -1.04
C THR A 26 -2.88 -2.13 -0.88
N ASP A 27 -3.44 -3.33 -0.86
CA ASP A 27 -4.86 -3.55 -0.58
C ASP A 27 -5.02 -3.78 0.93
N ILE A 28 -5.91 -3.01 1.57
CA ILE A 28 -6.22 -3.10 3.00
C ILE A 28 -7.71 -3.39 3.13
N LEU A 29 -8.07 -4.58 3.61
CA LEU A 29 -9.47 -5.01 3.67
C LEU A 29 -9.79 -5.55 5.06
N ALA A 30 -10.87 -5.03 5.65
CA ALA A 30 -11.43 -5.63 6.85
C ALA A 30 -12.11 -6.96 6.53
N ILE A 31 -11.94 -7.92 7.42
CA ILE A 31 -12.67 -9.18 7.39
C ILE A 31 -13.47 -9.27 8.69
N LYS A 32 -14.77 -9.49 8.58
CA LYS A 32 -15.70 -9.57 9.70
C LYS A 32 -16.71 -10.68 9.46
N ASN A 33 -17.02 -11.47 10.49
CA ASN A 33 -17.93 -12.61 10.42
C ASN A 33 -17.54 -13.59 9.29
N SER A 34 -16.24 -13.85 9.14
CA SER A 34 -15.67 -14.71 8.09
C SER A 34 -16.00 -14.29 6.65
N ALA A 35 -16.27 -13.01 6.42
CA ALA A 35 -16.49 -12.41 5.11
C ALA A 35 -15.68 -11.11 4.95
N VAL A 36 -15.34 -10.77 3.71
CA VAL A 36 -14.70 -9.49 3.40
C VAL A 36 -15.74 -8.38 3.58
N ALA A 37 -15.42 -7.39 4.41
CA ALA A 37 -16.25 -6.23 4.70
C ALA A 37 -15.69 -5.02 3.95
N ASN A 38 -15.91 -4.97 2.63
CA ASN A 38 -15.43 -3.87 1.78
C ASN A 38 -16.53 -2.84 1.46
N ASP A 39 -16.16 -1.57 1.46
CA ASP A 39 -17.02 -0.43 1.07
C ASP A 39 -16.86 -0.10 -0.43
N GLY A 40 -15.65 -0.22 -0.98
CA GLY A 40 -15.33 0.11 -2.36
C GLY A 40 -15.36 -1.11 -3.29
N TYR A 41 -16.12 -1.02 -4.39
CA TYR A 41 -16.19 -2.05 -5.44
C TYR A 41 -15.43 -1.67 -6.73
N THR A 42 -15.05 -0.41 -6.87
CA THR A 42 -14.20 0.12 -7.95
C THR A 42 -12.89 0.61 -7.37
N ASP A 43 -11.82 0.69 -8.16
CA ASP A 43 -10.56 1.23 -7.64
C ASP A 43 -10.70 2.67 -7.15
N ALA A 44 -11.55 3.48 -7.77
CA ALA A 44 -11.87 4.83 -7.27
C ALA A 44 -12.58 4.79 -5.91
N GLY A 45 -13.57 3.89 -5.74
CA GLY A 45 -14.25 3.73 -4.46
C GLY A 45 -13.32 3.23 -3.37
N ARG A 46 -12.39 2.33 -3.71
CA ARG A 46 -11.40 1.77 -2.80
C ARG A 46 -10.31 2.77 -2.41
N LEU A 47 -9.94 3.66 -3.34
CA LEU A 47 -9.09 4.80 -3.03
C LEU A 47 -9.78 5.76 -2.06
N LEU A 48 -11.08 6.02 -2.28
CA LEU A 48 -11.87 6.90 -1.42
C LEU A 48 -12.06 6.34 -0.01
N SER A 49 -12.30 5.03 0.13
CA SER A 49 -12.45 4.35 1.42
C SER A 49 -11.12 4.07 2.13
N GLY A 50 -9.98 4.20 1.44
CA GLY A 50 -8.66 3.83 1.96
C GLY A 50 -8.33 2.34 1.87
N GLU A 51 -9.18 1.53 1.25
CA GLU A 51 -8.97 0.10 1.01
C GLU A 51 -7.94 -0.20 -0.08
N LEU A 52 -7.58 0.83 -0.86
CA LEU A 52 -6.49 0.82 -1.82
C LEU A 52 -5.55 1.98 -1.51
N VAL A 53 -4.32 1.66 -1.14
CA VAL A 53 -3.25 2.64 -1.01
C VAL A 53 -2.34 2.51 -2.23
N TYR A 54 -2.07 3.62 -2.92
CA TYR A 54 -1.22 3.66 -4.11
C TYR A 54 0.29 3.68 -3.76
N THR A 55 0.67 2.80 -2.84
CA THR A 55 2.05 2.49 -2.48
C THR A 55 2.25 0.97 -2.52
N GLY A 56 3.38 0.51 -3.03
CA GLY A 56 3.73 -0.90 -3.06
C GLY A 56 5.20 -1.10 -2.77
N PHE A 57 5.66 -2.34 -2.85
CA PHE A 57 6.99 -2.69 -2.37
C PHE A 57 8.13 -2.21 -3.29
N THR A 58 7.88 -1.92 -4.57
CA THR A 58 8.99 -1.62 -5.50
C THR A 58 8.77 -0.44 -6.43
N ARG A 59 7.57 -0.23 -6.98
CA ARG A 59 7.33 0.70 -8.10
C ARG A 59 6.89 2.10 -7.67
N THR A 60 6.75 2.36 -6.37
CA THR A 60 6.31 3.67 -5.87
C THR A 60 7.42 4.71 -5.99
N PHE A 61 7.08 5.88 -6.52
CA PHE A 61 8.00 7.00 -6.59
C PHE A 61 8.23 7.60 -5.21
N LEU A 62 9.49 7.90 -4.85
CA LEU A 62 9.83 8.43 -3.54
C LEU A 62 9.11 9.75 -3.22
N PHE A 63 8.98 10.65 -4.20
CA PHE A 63 8.25 11.90 -4.06
C PHE A 63 6.72 11.71 -3.90
N GLY A 64 6.19 10.51 -4.18
CA GLY A 64 4.82 10.12 -3.87
C GLY A 64 4.64 9.65 -2.42
N VAL A 65 5.73 9.36 -1.71
CA VAL A 65 5.74 8.92 -0.31
C VAL A 65 6.02 10.09 0.65
N ALA A 66 6.97 10.95 0.29
CA ALA A 66 7.34 12.11 1.09
C ALA A 66 7.71 13.28 0.20
N SER A 67 7.45 14.51 0.66
CA SER A 67 7.85 15.73 -0.06
C SER A 67 9.27 16.20 0.30
N SER A 68 9.87 15.67 1.36
CA SER A 68 11.21 16.03 1.84
C SER A 68 11.84 14.91 2.67
N ALA A 69 13.17 14.92 2.80
CA ALA A 69 13.93 13.95 3.58
C ALA A 69 15.14 14.60 4.27
N PRO A 70 15.64 14.04 5.40
CA PRO A 70 16.80 14.58 6.09
C PRO A 70 18.09 14.28 5.31
N VAL A 71 18.82 15.33 4.94
CA VAL A 71 20.13 15.26 4.30
C VAL A 71 21.10 16.08 5.15
N ARG A 72 22.12 15.42 5.72
CA ARG A 72 23.11 16.07 6.61
C ARG A 72 22.47 16.88 7.74
N GLY A 73 21.43 16.34 8.37
CA GLY A 73 20.72 16.98 9.48
C GLY A 73 19.74 18.08 9.10
N ARG A 74 19.55 18.38 7.81
CA ARG A 74 18.57 19.36 7.32
C ARG A 74 17.48 18.69 6.50
N LEU A 75 16.22 19.04 6.77
CA LEU A 75 15.10 18.61 5.93
C LEU A 75 15.22 19.29 4.56
N THR A 76 15.37 18.47 3.52
CA THR A 76 15.63 18.91 2.14
C THR A 76 14.48 18.42 1.25
N PRO A 77 13.88 19.30 0.42
CA PRO A 77 12.83 18.89 -0.52
C PRO A 77 13.30 17.78 -1.46
N LEU A 78 12.41 16.83 -1.76
CA LEU A 78 12.68 15.84 -2.80
C LEU A 78 12.45 16.46 -4.18
N MET A 79 13.32 16.11 -5.11
CA MET A 79 13.12 16.38 -6.53
C MET A 79 11.88 15.66 -7.06
N ASN A 80 11.09 16.35 -7.88
CA ASN A 80 9.87 15.82 -8.48
C ASN A 80 10.17 15.14 -9.84
N GLU A 81 11.22 14.33 -9.87
CA GLU A 81 11.66 13.58 -11.05
C GLU A 81 11.93 12.12 -10.68
N TYR A 82 11.75 11.22 -11.64
CA TYR A 82 11.89 9.78 -11.40
C TYR A 82 13.34 9.32 -11.58
N PHE A 83 14.15 9.46 -10.52
CA PHE A 83 15.49 8.84 -10.44
C PHE A 83 15.55 7.61 -9.55
N ALA A 84 14.63 7.46 -8.60
CA ALA A 84 14.61 6.36 -7.65
C ALA A 84 13.18 5.99 -7.25
N SER A 85 13.04 4.77 -6.79
CA SER A 85 11.80 4.16 -6.33
C SER A 85 11.91 3.70 -4.87
N ILE A 86 10.79 3.30 -4.28
CA ILE A 86 10.78 2.73 -2.94
C ILE A 86 11.56 1.40 -2.86
N ALA A 87 11.76 0.69 -3.98
CA ALA A 87 12.64 -0.49 -4.02
C ALA A 87 14.07 -0.15 -3.60
N ASP A 88 14.58 1.01 -4.03
CA ASP A 88 15.93 1.46 -3.72
C ASP A 88 16.07 1.76 -2.22
N ALA A 89 15.03 2.39 -1.63
CA ALA A 89 14.97 2.63 -0.19
C ALA A 89 14.92 1.31 0.60
N HIS A 90 14.04 0.38 0.25
CA HIS A 90 13.98 -0.94 0.89
C HIS A 90 15.31 -1.69 0.78
N ARG A 91 15.94 -1.66 -0.40
CA ARG A 91 17.23 -2.33 -0.61
C ARG A 91 18.35 -1.76 0.27
N ILE A 92 18.32 -0.47 0.55
CA ILE A 92 19.29 0.20 1.45
C ILE A 92 19.00 -0.15 2.92
N LEU A 93 17.72 -0.24 3.31
CA LEU A 93 17.30 -0.46 4.69
C LEU A 93 17.32 -1.94 5.14
N GLY A 94 17.33 -2.88 4.20
CA GLY A 94 17.19 -4.32 4.47
C GLY A 94 15.74 -4.76 4.63
#